data_AF-A0A376AE15-F1
#
_entry.id   AF-A0A376AE15-F1
#
_cell.length_a   1.000
_cell.length_b   1.000
_cell.length_c   1.000
_cell.angle_alpha   90.00
_cell.angle_beta   90.00
_cell.angle_gamma   90.00
#
_symmetry.space_group_name_H-M   'P 1'
#
loop_
_entity.id
_entity.type
_entity.pdbx_description
1 polymer ?
#
loop_
_entity_poly.entity_id
_entity_poly.type
_entity_poly.pdbx_seq_one_letter_code
_entity_poly.pdbx_strand_id
1 'polypeptide(L)' 'MATVNIRIDDEIEARWEKITKAHGLDRNNLFRDAILEKLEELEDLYAVEARLKEPFKPVPNDQVWKELGLAD' A
#
# COMPACT_ATOMS: atom_id res chain seq x y z
N MET A 1 21.81 -8.84 3.05
CA MET A 1 20.97 -8.66 1.84
C MET A 1 20.25 -9.97 1.57
N ALA A 2 18.96 -9.90 1.22
CA ALA A 2 18.18 -11.06 0.78
C ALA A 2 17.98 -11.00 -0.73
N THR A 3 17.82 -12.16 -1.37
CA THR A 3 17.57 -12.28 -2.82
C THR A 3 16.21 -12.93 -3.02
N VAL A 4 15.43 -12.38 -3.94
CA VAL A 4 14.15 -12.93 -4.37
C VAL A 4 14.29 -13.39 -5.81
N ASN A 5 13.87 -14.63 -6.08
CA ASN A 5 13.75 -15.17 -7.44
C ASN A 5 12.29 -15.48 -7.71
N ILE A 6 11.74 -14.91 -8.77
CA ILE A 6 10.37 -15.16 -9.21
C ILE A 6 10.37 -15.64 -10.66
N ARG A 7 9.41 -16.49 -11.00
CA ARG A 7 9.08 -16.77 -12.41
C ARG A 7 7.95 -15.84 -12.81
N ILE A 8 8.09 -15.27 -13.99
CA ILE A 8 7.06 -14.46 -14.64
C ILE A 8 6.88 -14.94 -16.06
N ASP A 9 5.70 -14.69 -16.63
CA ASP A 9 5.41 -15.05 -18.01
C ASP A 9 6.21 -14.17 -18.98
N ASP A 10 6.52 -14.72 -20.17
CA ASP A 10 7.30 -14.04 -21.20
C ASP A 10 6.68 -12.69 -21.61
N GLU A 11 5.36 -12.56 -21.55
CA GLU A 11 4.67 -11.30 -21.84
C GLU A 11 5.04 -10.20 -20.82
N ILE A 12 5.09 -10.56 -19.53
CA ILE A 12 5.43 -9.62 -18.46
C ILE A 12 6.89 -9.18 -18.62
N GLU A 13 7.78 -10.14 -18.88
CA GLU A 13 9.19 -9.86 -19.12
C GLU A 13 9.38 -8.89 -20.29
N ALA A 14 8.72 -9.14 -21.43
CA ALA A 14 8.80 -8.29 -22.61
C ALA A 14 8.29 -6.86 -22.34
N ARG A 15 7.19 -6.72 -21.59
CA ARG A 15 6.63 -5.42 -21.20
C ARG A 15 7.56 -4.66 -20.27
N TRP A 16 8.14 -5.34 -19.29
CA TRP A 16 9.07 -4.76 -18.33
C TRP A 16 10.34 -4.25 -19.02
N GLU A 17 10.92 -5.06 -19.91
CA GLU A 17 12.12 -4.70 -20.65
C GLU A 17 11.87 -3.51 -21.61
N LYS A 18 10.71 -3.48 -22.28
CA LYS A 18 10.32 -2.37 -23.15
C LYS A 18 10.27 -1.04 -22.38
N ILE A 19 9.61 -1.02 -21.22
CA ILE A 19 9.45 0.20 -20.41
C ILE A 19 10.80 0.65 -19.85
N THR A 20 11.57 -0.27 -19.28
CA THR A 20 12.85 0.09 -18.65
C THR A 20 13.87 0.61 -19.65
N LYS A 21 13.95 0.00 -20.85
CA LYS A 21 14.79 0.52 -21.94
C LYS A 21 14.34 1.88 -22.46
N ALA A 22 13.03 2.09 -22.64
CA ALA A 22 12.51 3.34 -23.19
C ALA A 22 12.74 4.55 -22.27
N HIS A 23 12.80 4.32 -20.96
CA HIS A 23 12.89 5.38 -19.95
C HIS A 23 14.22 5.40 -19.18
N GLY A 24 15.17 4.52 -19.52
CA GLY A 24 16.46 4.42 -18.81
C GLY A 24 16.32 4.00 -17.35
N LEU A 25 15.30 3.20 -17.02
CA LEU A 25 15.03 2.73 -15.67
C LEU A 25 15.82 1.44 -15.39
N ASP A 26 16.26 1.26 -14.15
CA ASP A 26 16.85 0.01 -13.69
C ASP A 26 15.74 -0.98 -13.30
N ARG A 27 15.82 -2.21 -13.82
CA ARG A 27 14.82 -3.26 -13.55
C ARG A 27 14.75 -3.62 -12.07
N ASN A 28 15.89 -3.75 -11.39
CA ASN A 28 15.91 -4.19 -10.00
C ASN A 28 15.35 -3.12 -9.06
N ASN A 29 15.62 -1.85 -9.35
CA ASN A 29 15.02 -0.73 -8.64
C ASN A 29 13.51 -0.70 -8.86
N LEU A 30 13.05 -0.81 -10.12
CA LEU A 30 11.60 -0.85 -10.39
C LEU A 30 10.90 -2.02 -9.67
N PHE A 31 11.53 -3.20 -9.61
CA PHE A 31 11.00 -4.33 -8.87
C PHE A 31 10.91 -4.05 -7.36
N ARG A 32 11.99 -3.49 -6.81
CA ARG A 32 12.07 -3.15 -5.39
C ARG A 32 11.01 -2.14 -5.01
N ASP A 33 10.86 -1.10 -5.81
CA ASP A 33 9.90 -0.02 -5.58
C ASP A 33 8.47 -0.57 -5.64
N ALA A 34 8.14 -1.39 -6.65
CA ALA A 34 6.83 -2.03 -6.76
C ALA A 34 6.51 -2.96 -5.57
N ILE A 35 7.51 -3.69 -5.04
CA ILE A 35 7.32 -4.48 -3.81
C ILE A 35 7.07 -3.59 -2.61
N LEU A 36 7.86 -2.52 -2.46
CA LEU A 36 7.76 -1.60 -1.33
C LEU A 36 6.38 -0.94 -1.30
N GLU A 37 5.95 -0.38 -2.42
CA GLU A 37 4.61 0.22 -2.57
C GLU A 37 3.52 -0.77 -2.18
N LYS A 38 3.63 -2.03 -2.65
CA LYS A 38 2.60 -3.03 -2.32
C LYS A 38 2.61 -3.44 -0.85
N LEU A 39 3.78 -3.49 -0.22
CA LEU A 39 3.89 -3.79 1.21
C LEU A 39 3.27 -2.67 2.04
N GLU A 40 3.56 -1.41 1.71
CA GLU A 40 2.97 -0.25 2.41
C GLU A 40 1.44 -0.28 2.35
N GLU A 41 0.85 -0.52 1.16
CA GLU A 41 -0.60 -0.67 1.02
C GLU A 41 -1.18 -1.79 1.91
N LEU A 42 -0.50 -2.93 1.97
CA LEU A 42 -0.94 -4.08 2.75
C LEU A 42 -0.80 -3.83 4.25
N GLU A 43 0.27 -3.18 4.68
CA GLU A 43 0.50 -2.79 6.08
C GLU A 43 -0.60 -1.86 6.57
N ASP A 44 -0.96 -0.85 5.76
CA ASP A 44 -2.08 0.06 6.06
C ASP A 44 -3.42 -0.67 6.15
N LEU A 45 -3.72 -1.52 5.16
CA LEU A 45 -4.95 -2.31 5.14
C LEU A 45 -5.06 -3.16 6.40
N TYR A 46 -4.02 -3.92 6.72
CA TYR A 46 -4.05 -4.81 7.88
C TYR A 46 -4.02 -4.06 9.21
N ALA A 47 -3.43 -2.86 9.28
CA ALA A 47 -3.55 -2.00 10.45
C ALA A 47 -5.00 -1.56 10.69
N VAL A 48 -5.72 -1.17 9.62
CA VAL A 48 -7.14 -0.81 9.70
C VAL A 48 -7.99 -2.01 10.07
N GLU A 49 -7.81 -3.16 9.41
CA GLU A 49 -8.53 -4.39 9.72
C GLU A 49 -8.32 -4.81 11.17
N ALA A 50 -7.08 -4.78 11.66
CA ALA A 50 -6.77 -5.10 13.05
C ALA A 50 -7.48 -4.16 14.03
N ARG A 51 -7.58 -2.87 13.71
CA ARG A 51 -8.29 -1.88 14.53
C ARG A 51 -9.81 -2.08 14.50
N LEU A 52 -10.36 -2.56 13.38
CA LEU A 52 -11.79 -2.80 13.17
C LEU A 52 -12.29 -4.16 13.65
N LYS A 53 -11.39 -5.07 14.09
CA LYS A 53 -11.78 -6.39 14.61
C LYS A 53 -12.77 -6.30 15.76
N GLU A 54 -12.63 -5.28 16.61
CA GLU A 54 -13.53 -5.03 17.73
C GLU A 54 -14.36 -3.78 17.44
N PRO A 55 -15.68 -3.80 17.71
CA PRO A 55 -16.51 -2.62 17.51
C PRO A 55 -16.05 -1.48 18.43
N PHE A 56 -15.92 -0.28 17.88
CA PHE A 56 -15.66 0.91 18.69
C PHE A 56 -16.85 1.20 19.60
N LYS A 57 -16.58 1.82 20.75
CA LYS A 57 -17.62 2.40 21.58
C LYS A 57 -18.30 3.53 20.80
N PRO A 58 -19.62 3.46 20.53
CA PRO A 58 -20.32 4.54 19.86
C PRO A 58 -20.34 5.79 20.76
N VAL A 59 -20.24 6.95 20.13
CA VAL A 59 -20.30 8.26 20.77
C VAL A 59 -21.48 9.04 20.18
N PRO A 60 -22.33 9.69 21.00
CA PRO A 60 -23.41 10.56 20.51
C PRO A 60 -22.90 11.72 19.63
N ASN A 61 -23.68 12.11 18.62
CA ASN A 61 -23.28 13.15 17.66
C ASN A 61 -23.05 14.52 18.33
N ASP A 62 -23.87 14.88 19.33
CA ASP A 62 -23.71 16.10 20.12
C ASP A 62 -22.36 16.14 20.84
N GLN A 63 -21.92 15.01 21.40
CA GLN A 63 -20.60 14.89 22.01
C GLN A 63 -19.48 15.04 20.97
N VAL A 64 -19.60 14.40 19.81
CA VAL A 64 -18.60 14.52 18.71
C VAL A 64 -18.48 15.95 18.23
N TRP A 65 -19.59 16.66 18.03
CA TRP A 65 -19.58 18.05 17.58
C TRP A 65 -18.94 18.98 18.58
N LYS A 66 -19.18 18.76 19.88
CA LYS A 66 -18.52 19.52 20.95
C LYS A 66 -17.01 19.27 21.00
N GLU A 67 -16.58 18.02 20.90
CA GLU A 67 -15.15 17.65 20.90
C GLU A 67 -14.39 18.22 19.69
N LEU A 68 -15.05 18.33 18.54
CA LEU A 68 -14.50 18.92 17.31
C LEU A 68 -14.63 20.45 17.25
N GLY A 69 -15.24 21.10 18.26
CA GLY A 69 -15.47 22.55 18.27
C GLY A 69 -16.47 23.03 17.22
N LEU A 70 -17.38 22.15 16.78
CA LEU A 70 -18.43 22.43 15.81
C LEU A 70 -19.77 22.80 16.46
N ALA A 71 -19.89 22.63 17.78
CA ALA A 71 -21.02 23.04 18.60
C ALA A 71 -20.54 23.48 20.00
N ASP A 72 -21.36 24.27 20.69
CA ASP A 72 -21.04 24.85 22.02
C ASP A 72 -20.91 23.81 23.16
#